data_AF-A0A1C7FI18-F1
#
_entry.id   AF-A0A1C7FI18-F1
#
_cell.length_a   1.000
_cell.length_b   1.000
_cell.length_c   1.000
_cell.angle_alpha   90.00
_cell.angle_beta   90.00
_cell.angle_gamma   90.00
#
_symmetry.space_group_name_H-M   'P 1'
#
loop_
_entity.id
_entity.type
_entity.pdbx_description
1 polymer ?
#
loop_
_entity_poly.entity_id
_entity_poly.type
_entity_poly.pdbx_seq_one_letter_code
_entity_poly.pdbx_strand_id
1 'polypeptide(L)' 'MELHYCRICSTLISPNSIRCSHCGKLDPNGKLETFVLTIIAVLLISGMILLIES' A
#
# COMPACT_ATOMS: atom_id res chain seq x y z
N MET A 1 9.74 -12.72 -6.61
CA MET A 1 9.53 -12.15 -5.27
C MET A 1 10.44 -10.94 -5.14
N GLU A 2 9.88 -9.74 -5.15
CA GLU A 2 10.65 -8.53 -4.85
C GLU A 2 10.91 -8.46 -3.34
N LEU A 3 12.18 -8.37 -2.95
CA LEU A 3 12.60 -8.30 -1.55
C LEU A 3 12.63 -6.83 -1.16
N HIS A 4 11.73 -6.42 -0.25
CA HIS A 4 11.71 -5.07 0.28
C HIS A 4 12.65 -4.95 1.49
N TYR A 5 13.49 -3.91 1.50
CA TYR A 5 14.39 -3.61 2.60
C TYR A 5 14.03 -2.28 3.24
N CYS A 6 14.08 -2.22 4.57
CA CYS A 6 13.89 -0.99 5.30
C CYS A 6 14.99 0.01 4.94
N ARG A 7 14.62 1.21 4.52
CA ARG A 7 15.62 2.25 4.19
C ARG A 7 16.44 2.73 5.39
N ILE A 8 15.99 2.46 6.62
CA ILE A 8 16.59 2.98 7.86
C ILE A 8 17.58 1.99 8.47
N CYS A 9 17.20 0.72 8.56
CA CYS A 9 18.03 -0.32 9.18
C CYS A 9 18.48 -1.41 8.20
N SER A 10 18.21 -1.25 6.90
CA SER A 10 18.54 -2.19 5.82
C SER A 10 18.06 -3.62 6.08
N THR A 11 17.10 -3.80 6.99
CA THR A 11 16.55 -5.11 7.35
C THR A 11 15.40 -5.44 6.41
N LEU A 12 15.23 -6.73 6.12
CA LEU A 12 14.09 -7.24 5.35
C LEU A 12 12.76 -6.79 5.95
N ILE A 13 11.92 -6.20 5.10
CA ILE A 13 10.53 -5.87 5.39
C ILE A 13 9.66 -6.84 4.59
N SER A 14 8.65 -7.39 5.25
CA SER A 14 7.64 -8.18 4.55
C SER A 14 6.93 -7.26 3.54
N PRO A 15 6.79 -7.65 2.26
CA PRO A 15 6.24 -6.77 1.21
C PRO A 15 4.83 -6.26 1.53
N ASN A 16 4.09 -6.97 2.39
CA ASN A 16 2.75 -6.60 2.82
C ASN A 16 2.72 -5.78 4.12
N SER A 17 3.88 -5.38 4.67
CA SER A 17 3.99 -4.64 5.92
C SER A 17 4.44 -3.21 5.67
N ILE A 18 3.61 -2.25 6.10
CA ILE A 18 3.90 -0.82 6.05
C ILE A 18 4.95 -0.43 7.12
N ARG A 19 5.21 -1.32 8.08
CA ARG A 19 6.10 -1.08 9.22
C ARG A 19 7.25 -2.09 9.22
N CYS A 20 8.48 -1.59 9.41
CA CYS A 20 9.61 -2.46 9.59
C CYS A 20 9.51 -3.20 10.94
N SER A 21 9.60 -4.53 10.92
CA SER A 21 9.53 -5.35 12.14
C SER A 21 10.74 -5.17 13.06
N HIS A 22 11.87 -4.70 12.53
CA HIS A 22 13.09 -4.49 13.31
C HIS A 22 13.08 -3.14 14.03
N CYS A 23 12.93 -2.04 13.28
CA CYS A 23 13.03 -0.69 13.85
C CYS A 23 11.68 -0.04 14.16
N GLY A 24 10.56 -0.66 13.78
CA GLY A 24 9.21 -0.12 14.00
C GLY A 24 8.88 1.14 13.19
N LYS A 25 9.75 1.54 12.25
CA LYS A 25 9.54 2.72 11.41
C LYS A 25 8.66 2.38 10.21
N LEU A 26 7.89 3.38 9.76
CA LEU A 26 7.06 3.25 8.56
C LEU A 26 7.96 3.23 7.32
N ASP A 27 7.68 2.31 6.42
CA ASP A 27 8.28 2.29 5.09
C ASP A 27 7.44 3.15 4.13
N PRO A 28 8.06 4.13 3.44
CA PRO A 28 7.33 5.02 2.54
C PRO A 28 6.76 4.29 1.31
N ASN A 29 7.31 3.13 0.90
CA ASN A 29 6.80 2.39 -0.26
C ASN A 29 5.47 1.70 0.05
N GLY A 30 5.29 1.11 1.24
CA GLY A 30 4.01 0.51 1.65
C GLY A 30 2.88 1.55 1.72
N LYS A 31 3.22 2.81 1.94
CA LYS A 31 2.28 3.94 1.92
C LYS A 31 1.78 4.27 0.51
N LEU A 32 2.66 4.14 -0.49
CA LEU A 32 2.32 4.36 -1.90
C LEU A 32 1.35 3.29 -2.41
N GLU A 33 1.66 2.01 -2.16
CA GLU A 33 0.81 0.87 -2.53
C GLU A 33 -0.60 1.00 -1.94
N THR A 34 -0.68 1.28 -0.64
CA THR A 34 -1.96 1.48 0.06
C THR A 34 -2.75 2.67 -0.53
N PHE A 35 -2.07 3.76 -0.83
CA PHE A 35 -2.71 4.96 -1.40
C PHE A 35 -3.26 4.69 -2.81
N VAL A 36 -2.48 4.01 -3.66
CA VAL A 36 -2.91 3.63 -5.02
C VAL A 36 -4.10 2.67 -4.97
N LEU A 37 -4.04 1.63 -4.13
CA LEU A 37 -5.16 0.71 -3.92
C LEU A 37 -6.44 1.43 -3.47
N THR A 38 -6.30 2.41 -2.57
CA THR A 38 -7.44 3.20 -2.08
C THR A 38 -8.06 4.05 -3.20
N ILE A 39 -7.25 4.71 -4.03
CA ILE A 39 -7.75 5.51 -5.17
C ILE A 39 -8.49 4.63 -6.17
N ILE A 40 -7.92 3.46 -6.52
CA ILE A 40 -8.55 2.52 -7.45
C ILE A 40 -9.90 2.05 -6.89
N ALA A 41 -9.95 1.71 -5.59
CA ALA A 41 -11.20 1.29 -4.95
C ALA A 41 -12.28 2.38 -5.00
N VAL A 42 -11.91 3.65 -4.73
CA VAL A 42 -12.84 4.79 -4.81
C VAL A 42 -13.39 4.95 -6.22
N LEU A 43 -12.51 4.91 -7.25
CA LEU A 43 -12.93 5.03 -8.65
C LEU A 43 -13.88 3.90 -9.06
N LEU A 44 -13.62 2.66 -8.63
CA LEU A 44 -14.49 1.51 -8.90
C LEU A 44 -15.86 1.69 -8.25
N ILE A 45 -15.92 2.13 -6.99
CA ILE A 45 -17.19 2.37 -6.29
C ILE A 45 -17.99 3.46 -7.00
N SER A 46 -17.36 4.58 -7.36
CA SER A 46 -18.02 5.66 -8.09
C SER A 46 -18.55 5.20 -9.46
N GLY A 47 -17.79 4.38 -10.19
CA GLY A 47 -18.24 3.80 -11.46
C GLY A 47 -19.45 2.87 -11.30
N MET A 48 -19.46 2.06 -10.24
CA MET A 48 -20.59 1.16 -9.93
C MET A 48 -21.86 1.91 -9.59
N ILE A 49 -21.77 3.02 -8.86
CA ILE A 49 -22.93 3.87 -8.52
C ILE A 49 -23.53 4.47 -9.80
N LEU A 50 -22.69 4.97 -10.72
CA LEU A 50 -23.12 5.50 -12.01
C LEU A 50 -23.82 4.45 -12.90
N LEU A 51 -23.41 3.18 -12.82
CA LEU A 51 -24.03 2.07 -13.55
C LEU A 51 -25.42 1.68 -13.00
N ILE A 52 -25.69 1.94 -11.72
CA ILE A 52 -26.98 1.59 -11.08
C ILE A 52 -28.07 2.64 -11.39
N GLU A 53 -27.68 3.90 -11.57
CA GLU A 53 -28.59 5.01 -11.87
C GLU A 53 -28.93 5.15 -13.37
N SER A 54 -28.35 4.31 -14.24
CA SER A 54 -28.63 4.29 -15.70
C SER A 54 -29.51 3.13 -16.11
#